data_AF-A0A379Y9K1-F1
#
_entry.id   AF-A0A379Y9K1-F1
#
_cell.length_a   1.000
_cell.length_b   1.000
_cell.length_c   1.000
_cell.angle_alpha   90.00
_cell.angle_beta   90.00
_cell.angle_gamma   90.00
#
_symmetry.space_group_name_H-M   'P 1'
#
loop_
_entity.id
_entity.type
_entity.pdbx_description
1 polymer ?
#
loop_
_entity_poly.entity_id
_entity_poly.type
_entity_poly.pdbx_seq_one_letter_code
_entity_poly.pdbx_strand_id
1 'polypeptide(L)'
;MKGTTGAKGKAAAVVTSAKAGAYTVTAKVNDSEAKKDAHFVADSDTAEITDGNLSVGTGATANGKDINAITAKVTDANGNPLANQTVTFNVAEGATITPHEVQTGADGNAGATVTSLKAGTYAVTAEVNGKGTSKNTTFVADKDSAGIADGDLAVGDNNAVADGKSTDSVTAKVTDANGNPVSGVEVSFLAGNDATVVTETVTTGADGMARPP
;
A
#
# COMPACT_ATOMS: atom_id res chain seq x y z
N MET A 1 45.32 -11.72 7.05
CA MET A 1 46.60 -11.02 6.79
C MET A 1 47.65 -11.47 7.80
N LYS A 2 48.94 -11.45 7.44
CA LYS A 2 50.06 -11.61 8.38
C LYS A 2 50.87 -10.31 8.35
N GLY A 3 51.17 -9.75 9.52
CA GLY A 3 52.01 -8.57 9.67
C GLY A 3 53.21 -8.89 10.54
N THR A 4 54.34 -8.23 10.28
CA THR A 4 55.54 -8.31 11.13
C THR A 4 55.57 -7.11 12.06
N THR A 5 56.04 -7.32 13.29
CA THR A 5 56.17 -6.23 14.26
C THR A 5 57.33 -5.31 13.88
N GLY A 6 57.14 -4.00 13.98
CA GLY A 6 58.22 -3.03 13.81
C GLY A 6 59.18 -2.96 15.00
N ALA A 7 60.14 -2.02 14.96
CA ALA A 7 61.19 -1.84 15.97
C ALA A 7 60.71 -1.57 17.42
N LYS A 8 59.39 -1.37 17.63
CA LYS A 8 58.75 -1.21 18.94
C LYS A 8 57.85 -2.38 19.35
N GLY A 9 57.92 -3.52 18.66
CA GLY A 9 57.08 -4.70 18.94
C GLY A 9 55.60 -4.54 18.59
N LYS A 10 55.22 -3.50 17.83
CA LYS A 10 53.83 -3.25 17.41
C LYS A 10 53.60 -3.74 15.98
N ALA A 11 52.48 -4.43 15.77
CA ALA A 11 51.90 -4.69 14.46
C ALA A 11 50.54 -3.99 14.40
N ALA A 12 50.18 -3.46 13.24
CA ALA A 12 48.91 -2.80 13.01
C ALA A 12 48.26 -3.35 11.74
N ALA A 13 46.93 -3.34 11.72
CA ALA A 13 46.14 -3.62 10.54
C ALA A 13 44.98 -2.62 10.48
N VAL A 14 44.55 -2.29 9.27
CA VAL A 14 43.31 -1.57 9.04
C VAL A 14 42.24 -2.59 8.65
N VAL A 15 41.02 -2.36 9.14
CA VAL A 15 39.85 -3.20 8.87
C VAL A 15 38.74 -2.32 8.32
N THR A 16 38.03 -2.82 7.31
CA THR A 16 36.89 -2.15 6.69
C THR A 16 35.77 -3.16 6.51
N SER A 17 34.52 -2.69 6.52
CA SER A 17 33.33 -3.50 6.23
C SER A 17 32.29 -2.60 5.56
N ALA A 18 31.60 -3.15 4.55
CA ALA A 18 30.41 -2.51 3.96
C ALA A 18 29.14 -2.85 4.75
N LYS A 19 29.20 -3.84 5.65
CA LYS A 19 28.07 -4.24 6.50
C LYS A 19 28.25 -3.67 7.91
N ALA A 20 27.20 -3.03 8.40
CA ALA A 20 27.15 -2.53 9.76
C ALA A 20 27.04 -3.69 10.77
N GLY A 21 27.66 -3.53 11.93
CA GLY A 21 27.62 -4.51 13.01
C GLY A 21 28.93 -4.64 13.78
N ALA A 22 28.93 -5.56 14.74
CA ALA A 22 30.10 -5.93 15.52
C ALA A 22 30.91 -7.02 14.81
N TYR A 23 32.23 -6.84 14.75
CA TYR A 23 33.18 -7.75 14.13
C TYR A 23 34.33 -8.05 15.09
N THR A 24 34.49 -9.32 15.46
CA THR A 24 35.60 -9.72 16.32
C THR A 24 36.91 -9.76 15.54
N VAL A 25 37.84 -8.87 15.91
CA VAL A 25 39.21 -8.86 15.41
C VAL A 25 40.07 -9.74 16.32
N THR A 26 40.76 -10.71 15.73
CA THR A 26 41.66 -11.62 16.44
C THR A 26 43.11 -11.33 16.06
N ALA A 27 43.95 -11.05 17.06
CA ALA A 27 45.40 -11.01 16.91
C ALA A 27 45.99 -12.32 17.44
N LYS A 28 46.86 -12.97 16.66
CA LYS A 28 47.51 -14.23 17.04
C LYS A 28 49.01 -14.18 16.77
N VAL A 29 49.79 -14.70 17.71
CA VAL A 29 51.24 -14.95 17.58
C VAL A 29 51.57 -16.31 18.19
N ASN A 30 52.14 -17.22 17.39
CA ASN A 30 52.33 -18.63 17.77
C ASN A 30 51.01 -19.22 18.32
N ASP A 31 51.01 -19.72 19.56
CA ASP A 31 49.84 -20.31 20.23
C ASP A 31 49.02 -19.29 21.06
N SER A 32 49.45 -18.03 21.13
CA SER A 32 48.76 -16.97 21.89
C SER A 32 47.80 -16.17 21.01
N GLU A 33 46.60 -15.91 21.51
CA GLU A 33 45.61 -15.06 20.85
C GLU A 33 44.96 -14.03 21.79
N ALA A 34 44.55 -12.90 21.22
CA ALA A 34 43.72 -11.89 21.86
C ALA A 34 42.61 -11.44 20.89
N LYS A 35 41.43 -11.12 21.43
CA LYS A 35 40.24 -10.73 20.68
C LYS A 35 39.72 -9.38 21.13
N LYS A 36 39.23 -8.58 20.19
CA LYS A 36 38.52 -7.33 20.47
C LYS A 36 37.50 -7.07 19.37
N ASP A 37 36.34 -6.54 19.74
CA ASP A 37 35.32 -6.18 18.75
C ASP A 37 35.60 -4.79 18.17
N ALA A 38 35.40 -4.69 16.85
CA ALA A 38 35.27 -3.46 16.10
C ALA A 38 33.80 -3.28 15.70
N HIS A 39 33.31 -2.05 15.68
CA HIS A 39 31.92 -1.74 15.31
C HIS A 39 31.91 -0.87 14.06
N PHE A 40 31.21 -1.33 13.02
CA PHE A 40 30.88 -0.53 11.84
C PHE A 40 29.42 -0.08 11.94
N VAL A 41 29.15 1.17 11.61
CA VAL A 41 27.80 1.75 11.60
C VAL A 41 27.33 1.94 10.16
N ALA A 42 26.02 1.93 9.96
CA ALA A 42 25.41 2.24 8.67
C ALA A 42 25.63 3.72 8.32
N ASP A 43 25.69 4.02 7.03
CA ASP A 43 25.93 5.38 6.53
C ASP A 43 24.61 6.15 6.36
N SER A 44 24.33 7.09 7.26
CA SER A 44 23.10 7.91 7.22
C SER A 44 23.05 8.87 6.04
N ASP A 45 24.19 9.26 5.47
CA ASP A 45 24.22 10.22 4.35
C ASP A 45 23.71 9.58 3.06
N THR A 46 23.78 8.24 2.97
CA THR A 46 23.27 7.46 1.84
C THR A 46 21.91 6.81 2.11
N ALA A 47 21.18 7.27 3.14
CA ALA A 47 19.85 6.76 3.45
C ALA A 47 18.91 6.83 2.23
N GLU A 48 18.17 5.74 2.02
CA GLU A 48 17.21 5.60 0.95
C GLU A 48 16.07 4.63 1.30
N ILE A 49 14.95 4.78 0.60
CA ILE A 49 13.85 3.82 0.54
C ILE A 49 13.76 3.35 -0.91
N THR A 50 14.25 2.15 -1.22
CA THR A 50 14.11 1.56 -2.57
C THR A 50 12.67 1.08 -2.80
N ASP A 51 12.31 0.80 -4.06
CA ASP A 51 10.99 0.24 -4.38
C ASP A 51 10.70 -1.06 -3.60
N GLY A 52 11.69 -1.95 -3.46
CA GLY A 52 11.57 -3.19 -2.68
C GLY A 52 11.43 -2.97 -1.17
N ASN A 53 11.80 -1.79 -0.68
CA ASN A 53 11.71 -1.42 0.73
C ASN A 53 10.42 -0.64 1.09
N LEU A 54 9.55 -0.36 0.11
CA LEU A 54 8.23 0.22 0.35
C LEU A 54 7.15 -0.85 0.16
N SER A 55 6.40 -1.13 1.22
CA SER A 55 5.21 -1.98 1.20
C SER A 55 3.96 -1.14 1.45
N VAL A 56 2.95 -1.32 0.60
CA VAL A 56 1.68 -0.57 0.64
C VAL A 56 0.53 -1.58 0.53
N GLY A 57 -0.30 -1.64 1.57
CA GLY A 57 -1.52 -2.45 1.59
C GLY A 57 -2.55 -1.94 0.58
N THR A 58 -3.50 -2.81 0.21
CA THR A 58 -4.52 -2.52 -0.79
C THR A 58 -5.80 -3.30 -0.50
N GLY A 59 -6.94 -2.79 -0.96
CA GLY A 59 -8.22 -3.50 -0.93
C GLY A 59 -9.06 -3.27 0.34
N ALA A 60 -8.65 -2.37 1.24
CA ALA A 60 -9.50 -1.96 2.36
C ALA A 60 -10.83 -1.34 1.89
N THR A 61 -11.88 -1.50 2.68
CA THR A 61 -13.19 -0.90 2.39
C THR A 61 -13.15 0.61 2.56
N ALA A 62 -13.78 1.36 1.66
CA ALA A 62 -13.88 2.82 1.69
C ALA A 62 -14.91 3.32 2.73
N ASN A 63 -14.78 2.88 3.98
CA ASN A 63 -15.69 3.19 5.09
C ASN A 63 -15.10 4.18 6.12
N GLY A 64 -13.90 4.72 5.85
CA GLY A 64 -13.18 5.62 6.75
C GLY A 64 -12.62 4.98 8.02
N LYS A 65 -12.72 3.65 8.17
CA LYS A 65 -12.28 2.90 9.35
C LYS A 65 -11.28 1.79 8.99
N ASP A 66 -11.56 1.06 7.91
CA ASP A 66 -10.66 0.03 7.40
C ASP A 66 -9.38 0.69 6.87
N ILE A 67 -8.26 0.03 7.14
CA ILE A 67 -6.93 0.59 6.88
C ILE A 67 -6.18 -0.20 5.82
N ASN A 68 -5.41 0.51 5.01
CA ASN A 68 -4.28 -0.07 4.30
C ASN A 68 -2.99 0.27 5.06
N ALA A 69 -2.24 -0.76 5.47
CA ALA A 69 -0.99 -0.58 6.20
C ALA A 69 0.18 -0.26 5.26
N ILE A 70 1.06 0.64 5.68
CA ILE A 70 2.23 1.08 4.95
C ILE A 70 3.47 0.78 5.81
N THR A 71 4.50 0.20 5.19
CA THR A 71 5.81 0.01 5.84
C THR A 71 6.90 0.48 4.88
N ALA A 72 7.74 1.40 5.34
CA ALA A 72 8.94 1.82 4.63
C ALA A 72 10.18 1.37 5.42
N LYS A 73 11.12 0.71 4.75
CA LYS A 73 12.41 0.32 5.30
C LYS A 73 13.51 1.26 4.78
N VAL A 74 14.17 1.95 5.69
CA VAL A 74 15.30 2.82 5.35
C VAL A 74 16.60 2.04 5.47
N THR A 75 17.39 2.07 4.41
CA THR A 75 18.74 1.48 4.38
C THR A 75 19.76 2.48 3.85
N ASP A 76 21.04 2.27 4.16
CA ASP A 76 22.13 2.91 3.43
C ASP A 76 22.33 2.27 2.04
N ALA A 77 23.23 2.82 1.23
CA ALA A 77 23.51 2.31 -0.13
C ALA A 77 24.07 0.86 -0.16
N ASN A 78 24.50 0.31 0.98
CA ASN A 78 24.97 -1.07 1.11
C ASN A 78 23.88 -2.00 1.68
N GLY A 79 22.66 -1.49 1.89
CA GLY A 79 21.54 -2.26 2.41
C GLY A 79 21.54 -2.43 3.93
N ASN A 80 22.35 -1.66 4.67
CA ASN A 80 22.32 -1.70 6.14
C ASN A 80 21.11 -0.92 6.66
N PRO A 81 20.30 -1.47 7.58
CA PRO A 81 19.17 -0.75 8.15
C PRO A 81 19.62 0.46 8.96
N LEU A 82 18.90 1.57 8.81
CA LEU A 82 19.18 2.82 9.51
C LEU A 82 18.07 3.13 10.52
N ALA A 83 18.43 3.18 11.80
CA ALA A 83 17.54 3.60 12.88
C ALA A 83 17.47 5.13 13.02
N ASN A 84 16.42 5.61 13.67
CA ASN A 84 16.19 7.02 13.98
C ASN A 84 16.19 7.95 12.75
N GLN A 85 15.84 7.42 11.57
CA GLN A 85 15.64 8.21 10.36
C GLN A 85 14.20 8.69 10.31
N THR A 86 14.00 9.98 10.08
CA THR A 86 12.66 10.54 9.88
C THR A 86 12.15 10.16 8.49
N VAL A 87 11.02 9.46 8.45
CA VAL A 87 10.28 9.13 7.23
C VAL A 87 9.00 9.94 7.19
N THR A 88 8.81 10.69 6.10
CA THR A 88 7.57 11.44 5.85
C THR A 88 6.68 10.66 4.89
N PHE A 89 5.44 10.42 5.31
CA PHE A 89 4.42 9.71 4.56
C PHE A 89 3.34 10.65 4.04
N ASN A 90 3.06 10.55 2.74
CA ASN A 90 2.03 11.30 2.04
C ASN A 90 1.11 10.36 1.28
N VAL A 91 -0.14 10.78 1.09
CA VAL A 91 -1.10 10.11 0.21
C VAL A 91 -1.77 11.14 -0.69
N ALA A 92 -2.13 10.72 -1.90
CA ALA A 92 -2.89 11.55 -2.83
C ALA A 92 -4.23 12.02 -2.22
N GLU A 93 -4.73 13.16 -2.72
CA GLU A 93 -5.97 13.78 -2.27
C GLU A 93 -7.14 12.80 -2.26
N GLY A 94 -7.99 12.90 -1.24
CA GLY A 94 -9.18 12.05 -1.06
C GLY A 94 -8.98 10.85 -0.14
N ALA A 95 -7.74 10.55 0.25
CA ALA A 95 -7.41 9.60 1.32
C ALA A 95 -6.68 10.30 2.47
N THR A 96 -6.65 9.67 3.64
CA THR A 96 -5.97 10.19 4.84
C THR A 96 -4.90 9.21 5.28
N ILE A 97 -3.67 9.69 5.49
CA ILE A 97 -2.56 8.89 6.01
C ILE A 97 -2.20 9.33 7.43
N THR A 98 -1.93 8.38 8.32
CA THR A 98 -1.56 8.68 9.71
C THR A 98 -0.66 7.57 10.28
N PRO A 99 0.40 7.94 11.02
CA PRO A 99 0.98 9.28 11.13
C PRO A 99 1.65 9.76 9.82
N HIS A 100 1.83 11.09 9.69
CA HIS A 100 2.55 11.70 8.57
C HIS A 100 4.08 11.60 8.69
N GLU A 101 4.60 11.52 9.91
CA GLU A 101 6.05 11.47 10.15
C GLU A 101 6.35 10.44 11.23
N VAL A 102 7.34 9.58 10.98
CA VAL A 102 7.75 8.48 11.89
C VAL A 102 9.25 8.31 11.85
N GLN A 103 9.86 8.09 13.01
CA GLN A 103 11.27 7.68 13.08
C GLN A 103 11.40 6.16 12.93
N THR A 104 12.38 5.72 12.14
CA THR A 104 12.65 4.29 11.97
C THR A 104 13.13 3.62 13.25
N GLY A 105 12.70 2.37 13.46
CA GLY A 105 13.20 1.49 14.51
C GLY A 105 14.61 0.95 14.23
N ALA A 106 15.11 0.11 15.12
CA ALA A 106 16.44 -0.51 15.01
C ALA A 106 16.62 -1.39 13.76
N ASP A 107 15.52 -1.90 13.19
CA ASP A 107 15.47 -2.69 11.96
C ASP A 107 15.34 -1.83 10.69
N GLY A 108 15.30 -0.51 10.85
CA GLY A 108 15.14 0.47 9.77
C GLY A 108 13.69 0.69 9.33
N ASN A 109 12.69 0.11 10.01
CA ASN A 109 11.30 0.22 9.59
C ASN A 109 10.58 1.41 10.22
N ALA A 110 9.76 2.10 9.42
CA ALA A 110 8.77 3.08 9.82
C ALA A 110 7.41 2.69 9.21
N GLY A 111 6.31 2.93 9.94
CA GLY A 111 4.98 2.48 9.54
C GLY A 111 3.92 3.58 9.62
N ALA A 112 2.98 3.54 8.68
CA ALA A 112 1.81 4.41 8.64
C ALA A 112 0.58 3.62 8.18
N THR A 113 -0.59 4.24 8.25
CA THR A 113 -1.85 3.66 7.78
C THR A 113 -2.61 4.65 6.94
N VAL A 114 -3.32 4.17 5.93
CA VAL A 114 -4.20 4.98 5.08
C VAL A 114 -5.65 4.57 5.31
N THR A 115 -6.56 5.53 5.35
CA THR A 115 -8.01 5.35 5.32
C THR A 115 -8.64 6.18 4.19
N SER A 116 -9.83 5.80 3.75
CA SER A 116 -10.61 6.59 2.78
C SER A 116 -12.11 6.35 2.96
N LEU A 117 -12.92 7.36 2.64
CA LEU A 117 -14.38 7.23 2.44
C LEU A 117 -14.75 7.05 0.96
N LYS A 118 -13.76 7.18 0.07
CA LYS A 118 -13.94 7.06 -1.37
C LYS A 118 -13.20 5.84 -1.90
N ALA A 119 -13.91 5.01 -2.64
CA ALA A 119 -13.32 3.90 -3.38
C ALA A 119 -12.46 4.45 -4.52
N GLY A 120 -11.32 3.82 -4.78
CA GLY A 120 -10.39 4.29 -5.79
C GLY A 120 -8.95 3.94 -5.49
N THR A 121 -8.06 4.45 -6.35
CA THR A 121 -6.61 4.24 -6.27
C THR A 121 -5.93 5.54 -5.86
N TYR A 122 -5.06 5.48 -4.85
CA TYR A 122 -4.32 6.61 -4.33
C TYR A 122 -2.82 6.32 -4.36
N ALA A 123 -2.01 7.27 -4.81
CA ALA A 123 -0.57 7.17 -4.68
C ALA A 123 -0.15 7.45 -3.22
N VAL A 124 0.68 6.59 -2.66
CA VAL A 124 1.32 6.75 -1.34
C VAL A 124 2.81 6.96 -1.57
N THR A 125 3.35 8.03 -1.00
CA THR A 125 4.78 8.36 -1.07
C THR A 125 5.39 8.29 0.32
N ALA A 126 6.53 7.61 0.44
CA ALA A 126 7.38 7.63 1.61
C ALA A 126 8.71 8.31 1.26
N GLU A 127 9.13 9.27 2.07
CA GLU A 127 10.30 10.11 1.81
C GLU A 127 11.29 10.04 2.96
N VAL A 128 12.58 9.92 2.65
CA VAL A 128 13.70 10.08 3.59
C VAL A 128 14.78 10.93 2.94
N ASN A 129 15.37 11.88 3.68
CA ASN A 129 16.43 12.77 3.19
C ASN A 129 16.14 13.45 1.84
N GLY A 130 14.90 13.89 1.59
CA GLY A 130 14.52 14.53 0.33
C GLY A 130 14.28 13.58 -0.84
N LYS A 131 14.38 12.25 -0.62
CA LYS A 131 14.19 11.21 -1.64
C LYS A 131 12.89 10.45 -1.39
N GLY A 132 11.94 10.58 -2.32
CA GLY A 132 10.64 9.92 -2.25
C GLY A 132 10.55 8.66 -3.10
N THR A 133 9.87 7.64 -2.58
CA THR A 133 9.46 6.44 -3.32
C THR A 133 7.95 6.28 -3.19
N SER A 134 7.28 5.93 -4.30
CA SER A 134 5.82 5.93 -4.39
C SER A 134 5.25 4.60 -4.87
N LYS A 135 4.15 4.16 -4.27
CA LYS A 135 3.34 3.00 -4.68
C LYS A 135 1.85 3.30 -4.53
N ASN A 136 1.02 2.59 -5.27
CA ASN A 136 -0.43 2.76 -5.19
C ASN A 136 -1.04 1.91 -4.07
N THR A 137 -2.06 2.47 -3.43
CA THR A 137 -3.01 1.76 -2.56
C THR A 137 -4.40 1.86 -3.17
N THR A 138 -5.25 0.85 -2.98
CA THR A 138 -6.65 0.87 -3.42
C THR A 138 -7.63 0.71 -2.27
N PHE A 139 -8.76 1.39 -2.38
CA PHE A 139 -9.94 1.18 -1.55
C PHE A 139 -11.10 0.69 -2.41
N VAL A 140 -11.90 -0.23 -1.89
CA VAL A 140 -13.07 -0.79 -2.57
C VAL A 140 -14.35 -0.27 -1.92
N ALA A 141 -15.42 -0.16 -2.72
CA ALA A 141 -16.73 0.24 -2.20
C ALA A 141 -17.27 -0.79 -1.20
N ASP A 142 -18.03 -0.31 -0.22
CA ASP A 142 -18.63 -1.15 0.81
C ASP A 142 -19.85 -1.90 0.26
N LYS A 143 -19.71 -3.22 0.11
CA LYS A 143 -20.81 -4.07 -0.38
C LYS A 143 -21.92 -4.26 0.64
N ASP A 144 -21.60 -4.16 1.93
CA ASP A 144 -22.57 -4.42 3.00
C ASP A 144 -23.56 -3.26 3.16
N SER A 145 -23.15 -2.05 2.76
CA SER A 145 -24.02 -0.86 2.71
C SER A 145 -24.52 -0.51 1.31
N ALA A 146 -24.40 -1.43 0.35
CA ALA A 146 -24.88 -1.24 -1.01
C ALA A 146 -26.41 -1.03 -1.07
N GLY A 147 -26.84 -0.03 -1.84
CA GLY A 147 -28.26 0.28 -2.05
C GLY A 147 -28.51 1.02 -3.37
N ILE A 148 -29.79 1.15 -3.71
CA ILE A 148 -30.29 1.90 -4.87
C ILE A 148 -31.14 3.06 -4.32
N ALA A 149 -30.80 4.30 -4.63
CA ALA A 149 -31.57 5.47 -4.20
C ALA A 149 -32.76 5.76 -5.15
N ASP A 150 -33.73 6.56 -4.69
CA ASP A 150 -34.97 6.90 -5.43
C ASP A 150 -34.77 7.63 -6.79
N GLY A 151 -33.53 7.92 -7.19
CA GLY A 151 -33.18 8.46 -8.50
C GLY A 151 -32.21 7.59 -9.31
N ASP A 152 -31.80 6.46 -8.78
CA ASP A 152 -30.80 5.57 -9.37
C ASP A 152 -31.42 4.44 -10.21
N LEU A 153 -32.75 4.38 -10.30
CA LEU A 153 -33.49 3.55 -11.24
C LEU A 153 -33.95 4.39 -12.43
N ALA A 154 -33.51 4.05 -13.64
CA ALA A 154 -33.81 4.81 -14.85
C ALA A 154 -34.32 3.91 -15.97
N VAL A 155 -35.36 4.38 -16.66
CA VAL A 155 -35.80 3.81 -17.93
C VAL A 155 -34.93 4.39 -19.04
N GLY A 156 -34.28 3.53 -19.82
CA GLY A 156 -33.48 3.87 -20.98
C GLY A 156 -34.36 3.98 -22.23
N ASP A 157 -34.56 2.87 -22.91
CA ASP A 157 -35.51 2.76 -24.02
C ASP A 157 -36.93 2.70 -23.45
N ASN A 158 -37.82 3.48 -24.05
CA ASN A 158 -39.20 3.62 -23.59
C ASN A 158 -40.16 3.71 -24.78
N ASN A 159 -41.41 3.32 -24.55
CA ASN A 159 -42.50 3.28 -25.53
C ASN A 159 -42.34 2.19 -26.59
N ALA A 160 -41.77 1.05 -26.22
CA ALA A 160 -41.81 -0.15 -27.04
C ALA A 160 -43.25 -0.55 -27.40
N VAL A 161 -43.43 -1.11 -28.60
CA VAL A 161 -44.74 -1.61 -29.04
C VAL A 161 -45.14 -2.79 -28.18
N ALA A 162 -46.39 -2.82 -27.69
CA ALA A 162 -46.93 -3.92 -26.89
C ALA A 162 -47.25 -5.18 -27.74
N ASP A 163 -46.25 -5.71 -28.46
CA ASP A 163 -46.34 -6.88 -29.34
C ASP A 163 -45.72 -8.16 -28.73
N GLY A 164 -45.25 -8.08 -27.48
CA GLY A 164 -44.58 -9.17 -26.77
C GLY A 164 -43.17 -9.48 -27.25
N LYS A 165 -42.58 -8.64 -28.12
CA LYS A 165 -41.24 -8.81 -28.67
C LYS A 165 -40.37 -7.56 -28.51
N SER A 166 -40.95 -6.39 -28.72
CA SER A 166 -40.30 -5.10 -28.49
C SER A 166 -40.11 -4.91 -26.98
N THR A 167 -38.97 -4.32 -26.59
CA THR A 167 -38.59 -4.19 -25.17
C THR A 167 -38.27 -2.74 -24.84
N ASP A 168 -38.68 -2.33 -23.64
CA ASP A 168 -38.14 -1.16 -22.95
C ASP A 168 -36.92 -1.61 -22.13
N SER A 169 -35.97 -0.72 -21.88
CA SER A 169 -34.77 -1.02 -21.08
C SER A 169 -34.79 -0.25 -19.78
N VAL A 170 -34.36 -0.90 -18.69
CA VAL A 170 -34.25 -0.30 -17.35
C VAL A 170 -32.84 -0.55 -16.83
N THR A 171 -32.27 0.46 -16.18
CA THR A 171 -30.95 0.39 -15.54
C THR A 171 -31.07 0.82 -14.09
N ALA A 172 -30.27 0.20 -13.22
CA ALA A 172 -30.17 0.60 -11.82
C ALA A 172 -28.72 0.89 -11.46
N LYS A 173 -28.47 1.95 -10.71
CA LYS A 173 -27.16 2.28 -10.14
C LYS A 173 -27.12 1.85 -8.67
N VAL A 174 -26.12 1.08 -8.30
CA VAL A 174 -25.89 0.66 -6.92
C VAL A 174 -24.71 1.44 -6.35
N THR A 175 -24.93 2.09 -5.21
CA THR A 175 -23.88 2.80 -4.47
C THR A 175 -23.86 2.37 -3.00
N ASP A 176 -22.72 2.51 -2.34
CA ASP A 176 -22.59 2.31 -0.90
C ASP A 176 -23.09 3.54 -0.11
N ALA A 177 -23.09 3.46 1.22
CA ALA A 177 -23.53 4.58 2.07
C ALA A 177 -22.71 5.88 1.91
N ASN A 178 -21.51 5.80 1.32
CA ASN A 178 -20.65 6.95 1.03
C ASN A 178 -20.77 7.42 -0.44
N GLY A 179 -21.69 6.83 -1.20
CA GLY A 179 -21.95 7.13 -2.61
C GLY A 179 -20.90 6.56 -3.57
N ASN A 180 -20.11 5.57 -3.14
CA ASN A 180 -19.18 4.89 -4.03
C ASN A 180 -19.95 3.87 -4.89
N PRO A 181 -19.72 3.82 -6.22
CA PRO A 181 -20.32 2.78 -7.05
C PRO A 181 -19.87 1.38 -6.62
N VAL A 182 -20.82 0.47 -6.44
CA VAL A 182 -20.55 -0.89 -5.96
C VAL A 182 -20.59 -1.87 -7.12
N SER A 183 -19.44 -2.41 -7.50
CA SER A 183 -19.31 -3.41 -8.56
C SER A 183 -19.49 -4.84 -8.05
N GLY A 184 -20.00 -5.72 -8.90
CA GLY A 184 -20.07 -7.15 -8.63
C GLY A 184 -21.23 -7.56 -7.71
N VAL A 185 -22.26 -6.71 -7.57
CA VAL A 185 -23.48 -7.00 -6.80
C VAL A 185 -24.58 -7.42 -7.77
N GLU A 186 -25.33 -8.46 -7.42
CA GLU A 186 -26.49 -8.93 -8.19
C GLU A 186 -27.71 -8.03 -7.92
N VAL A 187 -28.36 -7.59 -8.98
CA VAL A 187 -29.59 -6.79 -8.94
C VAL A 187 -30.69 -7.59 -9.62
N SER A 188 -31.79 -7.82 -8.91
CA SER A 188 -32.98 -8.49 -9.44
C SER A 188 -34.06 -7.49 -9.84
N PHE A 189 -34.65 -7.66 -11.03
CA PHE A 189 -35.75 -6.84 -11.51
C PHE A 189 -37.06 -7.64 -11.48
N LEU A 190 -38.13 -7.00 -11.02
CA LEU A 190 -39.49 -7.55 -11.00
C LEU A 190 -40.43 -6.56 -11.70
N ALA A 191 -41.40 -7.10 -12.43
CA ALA A 191 -42.43 -6.31 -13.09
C ALA A 191 -43.83 -6.75 -12.62
N GLY A 192 -44.75 -5.77 -12.54
CA GLY A 192 -46.16 -6.00 -12.26
C GLY A 192 -47.02 -5.78 -13.51
N ASN A 193 -48.35 -5.80 -13.33
CA ASN A 193 -49.33 -5.55 -14.40
C ASN A 193 -49.12 -6.40 -15.66
N ASP A 194 -48.90 -7.71 -15.45
CA ASP A 194 -48.70 -8.72 -16.51
C ASP A 194 -47.48 -8.49 -17.43
N ALA A 195 -46.59 -7.54 -17.09
CA ALA A 195 -45.32 -7.36 -17.79
C ALA A 195 -44.31 -8.44 -17.39
N THR A 196 -43.47 -8.86 -18.34
CA THR A 196 -42.42 -9.87 -18.14
C THR A 196 -41.05 -9.23 -18.13
N VAL A 197 -40.22 -9.57 -17.13
CA VAL A 197 -38.80 -9.22 -17.11
C VAL A 197 -38.02 -10.28 -17.90
N VAL A 198 -37.36 -9.87 -18.99
CA VAL A 198 -36.61 -10.79 -19.87
C VAL A 198 -35.20 -11.11 -19.32
N THR A 199 -34.63 -10.21 -18.51
CA THR A 199 -33.35 -10.41 -17.81
C THR A 199 -33.54 -10.19 -16.32
N GLU A 200 -33.84 -11.28 -15.60
CA GLU A 200 -34.23 -11.24 -14.18
C GLU A 200 -33.12 -10.72 -13.28
N THR A 201 -31.87 -11.14 -13.50
CA THR A 201 -30.72 -10.73 -12.70
C THR A 201 -29.59 -10.16 -13.54
N VAL A 202 -28.97 -9.11 -13.02
CA VAL A 202 -27.83 -8.43 -13.64
C VAL A 202 -26.81 -8.08 -12.57
N THR A 203 -25.53 -8.33 -12.86
CA THR A 203 -24.43 -7.94 -11.96
C THR A 203 -23.93 -6.54 -12.29
N THR A 204 -23.71 -5.70 -11.28
CA THR A 204 -23.22 -4.34 -11.46
C THR A 204 -21.80 -4.28 -12.03
N GLY A 205 -21.58 -3.37 -12.98
CA GLY A 205 -20.26 -3.04 -13.52
C GLY A 205 -19.38 -2.22 -12.57
N ALA A 206 -18.19 -1.84 -13.04
CA ALA A 206 -17.25 -1.00 -12.27
C ALA A 206 -17.82 0.39 -11.94
N ASP A 207 -18.77 0.88 -12.74
CA ASP A 207 -19.51 2.13 -12.53
C ASP A 207 -20.74 1.95 -11.61
N GLY A 208 -20.91 0.77 -11.01
CA GLY A 208 -22.04 0.41 -10.16
C GLY A 208 -23.35 0.20 -10.92
N MET A 209 -23.34 0.23 -12.26
CA MET A 209 -24.56 0.09 -13.05
C MET A 209 -24.89 -1.37 -13.32
N ALA A 210 -26.13 -1.76 -13.03
CA ALA A 210 -26.76 -2.97 -13.55
C ALA A 210 -27.49 -2.61 -14.84
N ARG A 211 -26.99 -3.12 -15.98
CA ARG A 211 -27.56 -2.90 -17.31
C ARG A 211 -27.84 -4.25 -17.99
N PRO A 212 -28.97 -4.40 -18.70
CA PRO A 212 -29.19 -5.57 -19.53
C PRO A 212 -28.06 -5.69 -20.59
N PRO A 213 -27.73 -6.92 -21.03
CA PRO A 213 -26.69 -7.19 -22.02
C PRO A 213 -27.00 -6.64 -23.41
#